data_AF-A0A6P7H156-F1
#
_entry.id   AF-A0A6P7H156-F1
#
_cell.length_a   1.000
_cell.length_b   1.000
_cell.length_c   1.000
_cell.angle_alpha   90.00
_cell.angle_beta   90.00
_cell.angle_gamma   90.00
#
_symmetry.space_group_name_H-M   'P 1'
#
loop_
_entity.id
_entity.type
_entity.pdbx_description
1 polymer ?
#
loop_
_entity_poly.entity_id
_entity_poly.type
_entity_poly.pdbx_seq_one_letter_code
_entity_poly.pdbx_strand_id
1 'polypeptide(L)' 'MEPQNQDIVVAGSPAEVPNDPGKMFIGGLSWQTSPESLREYFSKYGDITEVMVMKDPATRRSR' A
#
# COMPACT_ATOMS: atom_id res chain seq x y z
N MET A 1 -23.43 29.83 -23.67
CA MET A 1 -24.39 29.53 -22.60
C MET A 1 -24.65 28.03 -22.70
N GLU A 2 -24.08 27.26 -21.79
CA GLU A 2 -24.24 25.81 -21.70
C GLU A 2 -25.23 25.52 -20.56
N PRO A 3 -26.17 24.57 -20.72
CA PRO A 3 -26.86 23.99 -19.58
C PRO A 3 -26.37 22.56 -19.28
N GLN A 4 -26.36 22.28 -17.97
CA GLN A 4 -25.73 21.16 -17.27
C GLN A 4 -26.68 19.96 -17.06
N ASN A 5 -26.12 18.75 -16.97
CA ASN A 5 -26.63 17.57 -16.21
C ASN A 5 -25.46 16.56 -16.12
N GLN A 6 -24.62 16.50 -15.08
CA GLN A 6 -24.78 16.04 -13.68
C GLN A 6 -25.01 14.53 -13.49
N ASP A 7 -23.96 13.92 -12.90
CA ASP A 7 -23.82 12.69 -12.10
C ASP A 7 -24.11 11.30 -12.68
N ILE A 8 -23.07 10.46 -12.76
CA ILE A 8 -22.93 9.28 -11.87
C ILE A 8 -21.43 9.08 -11.57
N VAL A 9 -21.06 9.26 -10.30
CA VAL A 9 -19.79 8.78 -9.73
C VAL A 9 -19.85 7.24 -9.67
N VAL A 10 -19.13 6.54 -10.55
CA VAL A 10 -18.91 5.10 -10.39
C VAL A 10 -17.85 4.91 -9.30
N ALA A 11 -18.31 4.59 -8.10
CA ALA A 11 -17.46 4.09 -7.02
C ALA A 11 -16.71 2.83 -7.51
N GLY A 12 -15.37 2.90 -7.56
CA GLY A 12 -14.53 1.78 -7.97
C GLY A 12 -14.74 0.56 -7.08
N SER A 13 -15.10 -0.56 -7.70
CA SER A 13 -15.23 -1.88 -7.07
C SER A 13 -13.85 -2.40 -6.58
N PRO A 14 -13.78 -3.15 -5.47
CA PRO A 14 -12.53 -3.68 -4.89
C PRO A 14 -11.87 -4.82 -5.69
N ALA A 15 -12.28 -5.04 -6.94
CA ALA A 15 -11.82 -6.10 -7.80
C ALA A 15 -10.99 -5.49 -8.92
N GLU A 16 -9.70 -5.29 -8.66
CA GLU A 16 -8.57 -5.22 -9.59
C GLU A 16 -7.43 -4.52 -8.84
N VAL A 17 -6.80 -5.23 -7.90
CA VAL A 17 -5.43 -4.86 -7.55
C VAL A 17 -4.60 -5.13 -8.80
N PRO A 18 -4.05 -4.13 -9.49
CA PRO A 18 -3.18 -4.39 -10.63
C PRO A 18 -2.07 -5.30 -10.13
N ASN A 19 -1.99 -6.50 -10.71
CA ASN A 19 -0.96 -7.48 -10.40
C ASN A 19 0.36 -6.96 -10.98
N ASP A 20 0.94 -5.98 -10.30
CA ASP A 20 2.26 -5.48 -10.62
C ASP A 20 3.27 -6.53 -10.14
N PRO A 21 3.94 -7.26 -11.05
CA PRO A 21 4.78 -8.40 -10.68
C PRO A 21 6.01 -7.99 -9.82
N GLY A 22 6.27 -6.69 -9.67
CA GLY A 22 7.32 -6.16 -8.80
C GLY A 22 6.84 -5.74 -7.40
N LYS A 23 5.53 -5.79 -7.12
CA LYS A 23 4.96 -5.34 -5.84
C LYS A 23 4.56 -6.51 -4.96
N MET A 24 5.13 -6.54 -3.76
CA MET A 24 4.81 -7.55 -2.74
C MET A 24 4.13 -6.91 -1.53
N PHE A 25 3.13 -7.61 -0.99
CA PHE A 25 2.50 -7.25 0.29
C PHE A 25 3.01 -8.20 1.38
N ILE A 26 3.52 -7.63 2.47
CA ILE A 26 4.09 -8.38 3.59
C ILE A 26 3.23 -8.12 4.84
N GLY A 27 2.51 -9.15 5.29
CA GLY A 27 1.70 -9.12 6.50
C GLY A 27 2.44 -9.69 7.72
N GLY A 28 1.88 -9.49 8.93
CA GLY A 28 2.42 -10.08 10.16
C GLY A 28 3.76 -9.50 10.63
N LEU A 29 4.14 -8.32 10.13
CA LEU A 29 5.33 -7.63 10.58
C LEU A 29 5.17 -7.15 12.03
N SER A 30 6.26 -7.20 12.80
CA SER A 30 6.31 -6.61 14.14
C SER A 30 6.15 -5.09 14.07
N TRP A 31 5.54 -4.48 15.08
CA TRP A 31 5.43 -3.02 15.24
C TRP A 31 6.78 -2.30 15.22
N GLN A 32 7.85 -3.01 15.56
CA GLN A 32 9.23 -2.50 15.56
C GLN A 32 9.90 -2.60 14.19
N THR A 33 9.29 -3.28 13.22
CA THR A 33 9.84 -3.40 11.87
C THR A 33 9.81 -2.04 11.18
N SER A 34 10.96 -1.64 10.61
CA SER A 34 11.13 -0.38 9.91
C SER A 34 11.35 -0.62 8.41
N PRO A 35 11.07 0.39 7.56
CA PRO A 35 11.35 0.28 6.13
C PRO A 35 12.82 -0.04 5.83
N GLU A 36 13.75 0.47 6.65
CA GLU A 36 15.19 0.27 6.48
C GLU A 36 15.58 -1.20 6.73
N SER A 37 15.05 -1.82 7.79
CA SER A 37 15.35 -3.22 8.08
C SER A 37 14.76 -4.17 7.05
N LEU A 38 13.57 -3.85 6.51
CA LEU A 38 13.02 -4.58 5.36
C LEU A 38 13.89 -4.41 4.13
N ARG A 39 14.31 -3.18 3.81
CA ARG A 39 15.17 -2.92 2.66
C ARG A 39 16.48 -3.69 2.75
N GLU A 40 17.16 -3.60 3.89
CA GLU A 40 18.43 -4.32 4.11
C GLU A 40 18.26 -5.84 3.98
N TYR A 41 17.17 -6.38 4.54
CA TYR A 41 16.89 -7.81 4.44
C TYR A 41 16.61 -8.25 3.00
N PHE A 42 15.72 -7.53 2.30
CA PHE A 42 15.29 -7.91 0.94
C PHE A 42 16.32 -7.56 -0.14
N SER A 43 17.25 -6.64 0.12
CA SER A 43 18.28 -6.23 -0.85
C SER A 43 19.21 -7.39 -1.25
N LYS A 44 19.23 -8.47 -0.47
CA LYS A 44 19.97 -9.71 -0.79
C LYS A 44 19.36 -10.48 -1.97
N TYR A 45 18.09 -10.23 -2.28
CA TYR A 45 17.34 -10.92 -3.32
C TYR A 45 17.17 -10.09 -4.59
N GLY A 46 17.58 -8.82 -4.57
CA GLY A 46 17.55 -7.92 -5.72
C GLY A 46 17.51 -6.46 -5.33
N ASP A 47 17.50 -5.60 -6.34
CA ASP A 47 17.39 -4.16 -6.15
C ASP A 47 15.97 -3.77 -5.71
N ILE A 48 15.89 -2.91 -4.71
CA ILE A 48 14.61 -2.46 -4.16
C ILE A 48 14.33 -1.03 -4.64
N THR A 49 13.26 -0.88 -5.41
CA THR A 49 12.77 0.42 -5.88
C THR A 49 12.13 1.23 -4.75
N GLU A 50 11.27 0.61 -3.94
CA GLU A 50 10.52 1.31 -2.90
C GLU A 50 10.11 0.36 -1.76
N VAL A 51 10.09 0.87 -0.52
CA VAL A 51 9.57 0.17 0.66
C VAL A 51 8.68 1.10 1.44
N MET A 52 7.44 0.66 1.69
CA MET A 52 6.50 1.36 2.55
C MET A 52 6.03 0.43 3.66
N VAL A 53 6.27 0.82 4.90
CA VAL A 53 5.65 0.17 6.06
C VAL A 53 4.40 0.96 6.41
N MET A 54 3.25 0.39 6.07
CA MET A 54 1.96 0.93 6.52
C MET A 54 1.90 0.80 8.04
N LYS A 55 2.12 1.91 8.73
CA LYS A 55 1.84 2.04 10.15
C LYS A 55 0.41 2.54 10.27
N ASP A 56 -0.40 1.88 11.07
CA ASP A 56 -1.71 2.42 11.41
C ASP A 56 -1.51 3.71 12.24
N PRO A 57 -1.90 4.90 11.73
CA PRO A 57 -1.84 6.13 12.52
C PRO A 57 -2.92 6.16 13.61
N ALA A 58 -3.97 5.35 13.47
CA ALA A 58 -4.87 5.01 14.55
C ALA A 58 -4.20 3.88 15.32
N THR A 59 -4.05 3.96 16.61
CA THR A 59 -5.21 3.64 17.42
C THR A 59 -5.09 4.33 18.76
N ARG A 60 -3.89 4.83 19.10
CA ARG A 60 -3.43 4.71 20.49
C ARG A 60 -3.93 3.39 21.14
N ARG A 61 -3.92 2.25 20.40
CA ARG A 61 -3.76 0.83 20.79
C ARG A 61 -4.46 -0.26 19.92
N SER A 62 -3.58 -1.18 19.48
CA SER A 62 -3.60 -2.66 19.40
C SER A 62 -4.72 -3.44 18.69
N ARG A 63 -4.27 -4.34 17.80
CA ARG A 63 -4.54 -5.78 17.92
C ARG A 63 -3.25 -6.55 17.74
#